data_AF-L5NHM9-F1
#
_entry.id   AF-L5NHM9-F1
#
_cell.length_a   1.000
_cell.length_b   1.000
_cell.length_c   1.000
_cell.angle_alpha   90.00
_cell.angle_beta   90.00
_cell.angle_gamma   90.00
#
_symmetry.space_group_name_H-M   'P 1'
#
loop_
_entity.id
_entity.type
_entity.pdbx_description
1 polymer ?
#
loop_
_entity_poly.entity_id
_entity_poly.type
_entity_poly.pdbx_seq_one_letter_code
_entity_poly.pdbx_strand_id
1 'polypeptide(L)'
;AGPAGRLADDLDAVAAFDRIPVPVQVVYGTRDDIADWKPVVERAREYHQPVVEFAADHFFVGQEDKVAAAVADFLVSNLGVE
;
A
#
# COMPACT_ATOMS: atom_id res chain seq x y z
N ALA A 1 19.00 -4.07 8.32
CA ALA A 1 17.61 -4.31 7.89
C ALA A 1 17.59 -4.18 6.38
N GLY A 2 17.22 -5.23 5.65
CA GLY A 2 17.21 -5.23 4.17
C GLY A 2 16.06 -4.39 3.60
N PRO A 3 16.11 -4.03 2.30
CA PRO A 3 15.10 -3.21 1.63
C PRO A 3 13.73 -3.90 1.63
N ALA A 4 12.69 -3.13 1.91
CA ALA A 4 11.30 -3.58 2.10
C ALA A 4 10.60 -4.03 0.81
N GLY A 5 11.34 -4.53 -0.19
CA GLY A 5 10.79 -5.38 -1.25
C GLY A 5 10.46 -6.79 -0.75
N ARG A 6 11.07 -7.23 0.36
CA ARG A 6 10.74 -8.47 1.09
C ARG A 6 10.73 -8.20 2.58
N LEU A 7 9.56 -8.38 3.21
CA LEU A 7 9.43 -8.34 4.68
C LEU A 7 10.18 -9.53 5.31
N ALA A 8 10.11 -10.70 4.66
CA ALA A 8 10.89 -11.93 4.86
C ALA A 8 10.85 -12.76 3.54
N ASP A 9 11.73 -13.74 3.35
CA ASP A 9 11.81 -14.52 2.08
C ASP A 9 10.52 -15.27 1.73
N ASP A 10 9.65 -15.50 2.71
CA ASP A 10 8.35 -16.16 2.59
C ASP A 10 7.16 -15.19 2.47
N LEU A 11 7.38 -13.88 2.58
CA LEU A 11 6.35 -12.87 2.55
C LEU A 11 6.38 -12.08 1.24
N ASP A 12 5.51 -12.48 0.33
CA ASP A 12 5.27 -11.83 -0.96
C ASP A 12 3.87 -11.20 -0.98
N ALA A 13 3.81 -9.86 -0.97
CA ALA A 13 2.56 -9.13 -1.02
C ALA A 13 1.81 -9.33 -2.34
N VAL A 14 2.53 -9.45 -3.47
CA VAL A 14 1.95 -9.64 -4.80
C VAL A 14 1.24 -11.00 -4.87
N ALA A 15 1.89 -12.05 -4.35
CA ALA A 15 1.32 -13.40 -4.26
C ALA A 15 0.26 -13.58 -3.15
N ALA A 16 -0.07 -12.54 -2.38
CA ALA A 16 -1.08 -12.60 -1.33
C ALA A 16 -2.46 -12.09 -1.78
N PHE A 17 -2.55 -11.26 -2.82
CA PHE A 17 -3.80 -10.60 -3.23
C PHE A 17 -4.95 -11.58 -3.50
N ASP A 18 -4.66 -12.74 -4.08
CA ASP A 18 -5.65 -13.79 -4.40
C ASP A 18 -6.29 -14.42 -3.15
N ARG A 19 -5.59 -14.34 -2.00
CA ARG A 19 -5.97 -14.96 -0.73
C ARG A 19 -6.57 -13.98 0.27
N ILE A 20 -6.70 -12.70 -0.08
CA ILE A 20 -7.25 -11.67 0.83
C ILE A 20 -8.75 -11.47 0.51
N PRO A 21 -9.68 -11.98 1.34
CA PRO A 21 -11.11 -11.93 1.04
C PRO A 21 -11.77 -10.60 1.47
N VAL A 22 -10.97 -9.56 1.72
CA VAL A 22 -11.40 -8.25 2.22
C VAL A 22 -10.82 -7.14 1.35
N PRO A 23 -11.41 -5.93 1.38
CA PRO A 23 -10.85 -4.78 0.67
C PRO A 23 -9.39 -4.51 1.06
N VAL A 24 -8.58 -4.13 0.07
CA VAL A 24 -7.15 -3.79 0.23
C VAL A 24 -6.91 -2.40 -0.34
N GLN A 25 -6.14 -1.56 0.34
CA GLN A 25 -5.62 -0.31 -0.23
C GLN A 25 -4.10 -0.39 -0.31
N VAL A 26 -3.54 0.04 -1.45
CA VAL A 26 -2.09 0.23 -1.61
C VAL A 26 -1.77 1.71 -1.61
N VAL A 27 -0.92 2.14 -0.69
CA VAL A 27 -0.40 3.51 -0.59
C VAL A 27 1.10 3.49 -0.85
N TYR A 28 1.60 4.31 -1.78
CA TYR A 28 3.02 4.28 -2.16
C TYR A 28 3.58 5.67 -2.46
N GLY A 29 4.90 5.80 -2.30
CA GLY A 29 5.69 6.94 -2.72
C GLY A 29 6.30 6.73 -4.10
N THR A 30 6.12 7.66 -5.05
CA THR A 30 6.68 7.54 -6.41
C THR A 30 8.21 7.53 -6.44
N ARG A 31 8.86 8.04 -5.38
CA ARG A 31 10.32 8.11 -5.24
C ARG A 31 10.85 7.11 -4.19
N ASP A 32 10.02 6.16 -3.77
CA ASP A 32 10.46 5.07 -2.89
C ASP A 32 11.40 4.14 -3.68
N ASP A 33 12.63 4.01 -3.18
CA ASP A 33 13.70 3.15 -3.67
C ASP A 33 14.03 2.00 -2.70
N ILE A 34 13.31 1.90 -1.59
CA ILE A 34 13.47 0.88 -0.54
C ILE A 34 12.46 -0.25 -0.75
N ALA A 35 11.20 0.07 -1.00
CA ALA A 35 10.16 -0.91 -1.29
C ALA A 35 10.05 -1.14 -2.80
N ASP A 36 9.95 -2.41 -3.22
CA ASP A 36 9.61 -2.74 -4.60
C ASP A 36 8.10 -2.60 -4.83
N TRP A 37 7.64 -1.35 -4.89
CA TRP A 37 6.21 -1.01 -4.86
C TRP A 37 5.50 -1.21 -6.21
N LYS A 38 6.23 -1.16 -7.33
CA LYS A 38 5.62 -1.21 -8.67
C LYS A 38 4.82 -2.49 -8.91
N PRO A 39 5.36 -3.70 -8.63
CA PRO A 39 4.59 -4.93 -8.79
C PRO A 39 3.36 -4.98 -7.89
N VAL A 40 3.43 -4.40 -6.68
CA VAL A 40 2.31 -4.36 -5.73
C VAL A 40 1.19 -3.45 -6.26
N VAL A 41 1.53 -2.30 -6.82
CA VAL A 41 0.57 -1.37 -7.44
C VAL A 41 -0.08 -1.99 -8.68
N GLU A 42 0.70 -2.63 -9.54
CA GLU A 42 0.18 -3.34 -10.72
C GLU A 42 -0.82 -4.43 -10.31
N ARG A 43 -0.46 -5.24 -9.31
CA ARG A 43 -1.32 -6.28 -8.76
C ARG A 43 -2.61 -5.72 -8.14
N ALA A 44 -2.52 -4.64 -7.37
CA ALA A 44 -3.71 -4.00 -6.81
C ALA A 44 -4.68 -3.54 -7.91
N ARG A 45 -4.16 -2.97 -9.01
CA ARG A 45 -4.96 -2.56 -10.17
C ARG A 45 -5.62 -3.75 -10.87
N GLU A 46 -4.91 -4.87 -11.02
CA GLU A 46 -5.47 -6.12 -11.57
C GLU A 46 -6.67 -6.62 -10.77
N TYR A 47 -6.66 -6.46 -9.45
CA TYR A 47 -7.75 -6.86 -8.55
C TYR A 47 -8.77 -5.74 -8.29
N HIS A 48 -8.71 -4.64 -9.05
CA HIS A 48 -9.56 -3.46 -8.87
C HIS A 48 -9.54 -2.87 -7.45
N GLN A 49 -8.41 -3.03 -6.75
CA GLN A 49 -8.20 -2.49 -5.41
C GLN A 49 -7.76 -1.03 -5.46
N PRO A 50 -8.17 -0.18 -4.50
CA PRO A 50 -7.71 1.19 -4.38
C PRO A 50 -6.19 1.33 -4.33
N VAL A 51 -5.68 2.28 -5.11
CA VAL A 51 -4.26 2.67 -5.13
C VAL A 51 -4.15 4.18 -4.93
N VAL A 52 -3.35 4.61 -3.96
CA VAL A 52 -3.10 6.02 -3.64
C VAL A 52 -1.62 6.33 -3.81
N GLU A 53 -1.34 7.30 -4.67
CA GLU A 53 0.01 7.75 -4.99
C GLU A 53 0.37 9.02 -4.22
N PHE A 54 1.58 9.07 -3.68
CA PHE A 54 2.19 10.28 -3.15
C PHE A 54 3.50 10.59 -3.85
N ALA A 55 3.73 11.86 -4.16
CA ALA A 55 5.04 12.36 -4.57
C ALA A 55 5.98 12.42 -3.35
N ALA A 56 6.37 11.25 -2.84
CA ALA A 56 7.14 11.04 -1.62
C ALA A 56 8.20 9.94 -1.81
N ASP A 57 9.20 9.92 -0.92
CA ASP A 57 10.09 8.77 -0.70
C ASP A 57 9.45 7.77 0.28
N HIS A 58 10.20 6.73 0.65
CA HIS A 58 9.76 5.67 1.57
C HIS A 58 9.25 6.18 2.93
N PHE A 59 9.77 7.32 3.40
CA PHE A 59 9.49 7.83 4.73
C PHE A 59 8.26 8.73 4.77
N PHE A 60 7.75 9.17 3.61
CA PHE A 60 6.61 10.09 3.51
C PHE A 60 6.78 11.40 4.32
N VAL A 61 8.02 11.87 4.52
CA VAL A 61 8.30 13.06 5.33
C VAL A 61 7.54 14.28 4.79
N GLY A 62 6.78 14.93 5.68
CA GLY A 62 5.93 16.09 5.34
C GLY A 62 4.64 15.73 4.58
N GLN A 63 4.31 14.45 4.44
CA GLN A 63 3.04 13.96 3.88
C GLN A 63 2.24 13.13 4.89
N GLU A 64 2.67 13.05 6.15
CA GLU A 64 2.14 12.17 7.18
C GLU A 64 0.62 12.35 7.35
N ASP A 65 0.16 13.59 7.48
CA ASP A 65 -1.27 13.90 7.64
C ASP A 65 -2.10 13.48 6.43
N LYS A 66 -1.55 13.59 5.22
CA LYS A 66 -2.26 13.21 3.99
C LYS A 66 -2.32 11.70 3.81
N VAL A 67 -1.23 11.01 4.14
CA VAL A 67 -1.19 9.55 4.16
C VAL A 67 -2.18 9.04 5.21
N ALA A 68 -2.18 9.62 6.41
CA ALA A 68 -3.12 9.27 7.47
C ALA A 68 -4.57 9.47 7.04
N ALA A 69 -4.90 10.60 6.40
CA ALA A 69 -6.24 10.84 5.87
C ALA A 69 -6.65 9.79 4.83
N ALA A 70 -5.79 9.48 3.86
CA ALA A 70 -6.09 8.49 2.82
C ALA A 70 -6.34 7.08 3.39
N VAL A 71 -5.60 6.69 4.42
CA VAL A 71 -5.79 5.42 5.12
C VAL A 71 -7.07 5.45 5.97
N ALA A 72 -7.32 6.55 6.69
CA ALA A 72 -8.51 6.70 7.51
C ALA A 72 -9.79 6.64 6.66
N ASP A 73 -9.84 7.35 5.52
CA ASP A 73 -10.98 7.35 4.60
C ASP A 73 -11.30 5.93 4.10
N PHE A 74 -10.26 5.16 3.77
CA PHE A 74 -10.42 3.75 3.38
C PHE A 74 -10.96 2.90 4.53
N LEU A 75 -10.39 3.01 5.73
CA LEU A 75 -10.83 2.22 6.87
C LEU A 75 -12.27 2.56 7.27
N VAL A 76 -12.64 3.84 7.36
CA VAL A 76 -14.00 4.27 7.70
C VAL A 76 -15.01 3.72 6.68
N SER A 77 -14.68 3.76 5.40
CA SER A 77 -15.57 3.28 4.32
C SER A 77 -15.77 1.76 4.32
N ASN A 78 -14.83 0.98 4.89
CA ASN A 78 -14.83 -0.49 4.81
C ASN A 78 -15.07 -1.20 6.15
N LEU A 79 -14.89 -0.52 7.28
CA LEU A 79 -15.09 -1.10 8.61
C LEU A 79 -16.45 -0.78 9.24
N GLY A 80 -17.27 0.04 8.59
CA GLY A 80 -18.62 0.35 9.07
C GLY A 80 -18.57 0.96 10.46
N VAL A 81 -17.93 2.12 10.59
CA VAL A 81 -18.05 2.92 11.81
C VAL A 81 -19.39 3.66 11.73
N GLU A 82 -20.45 3.02 12.21
CA GLU A 82 -21.71 3.70 12.56
C GLU A 82 -21.57 4.47 13.89
#